data_AF-A0A0L8L4G2-F1
#
_entry.id   AF-A0A0L8L4G2-F1
#
_cell.length_a   1.000
_cell.length_b   1.000
_cell.length_c   1.000
_cell.angle_alpha   90.00
_cell.angle_beta   90.00
_cell.angle_gamma   90.00
#
_symmetry.space_group_name_H-M   'P 1'
#
loop_
_entity.id
_entity.type
_entity.pdbx_description
1 polymer ?
#
loop_
_entity_poly.entity_id
_entity_poly.type
_entity_poly.pdbx_seq_one_letter_code
_entity_poly.pdbx_strand_id
1 'polypeptide(L)'
;DANPWIGIPGRAVDIGVAADGTVWHVNSAGGIYRYTGDQGSTDWVSVSGGLSRISAGSRTNVWGINSSDQIYRYTGHDANPWTGIPGGAVDVGAAADGTVWVVNSAGGIYRYTGDQPS
;
A
#
# COMPACT_ATOMS: atom_id res chain seq x y z
N ASP A 1 -0.21 4.81 -29.04
CA ASP A 1 -0.55 3.38 -29.10
C ASP A 1 -2.04 3.16 -29.30
N ALA A 2 -2.42 2.19 -30.14
CA ALA A 2 -3.81 1.94 -30.51
C ALA A 2 -4.61 1.16 -29.43
N ASN A 3 -3.92 0.47 -28.51
CA ASN A 3 -4.52 -0.13 -27.31
C ASN A 3 -3.47 -0.24 -26.18
N PRO A 4 -3.27 0.83 -25.38
CA PRO A 4 -2.19 0.87 -24.39
C PRO A 4 -2.49 0.14 -23.08
N TRP A 5 -3.68 -0.44 -22.91
CA TRP A 5 -4.13 -1.01 -21.63
C TRP A 5 -4.63 -2.44 -21.78
N ILE A 6 -4.20 -3.29 -20.85
CA ILE A 6 -4.78 -4.63 -20.63
C ILE A 6 -5.55 -4.62 -19.31
N GLY A 7 -6.75 -5.18 -19.31
CA GLY A 7 -7.54 -5.33 -18.09
C GLY A 7 -7.01 -6.49 -17.26
N ILE A 8 -6.66 -6.23 -16.00
CA ILE A 8 -6.35 -7.28 -15.02
C ILE A 8 -7.61 -7.55 -14.20
N PRO A 9 -8.06 -8.81 -14.05
CA PRO A 9 -9.22 -9.15 -13.22
C PRO A 9 -9.05 -8.66 -11.78
N GLY A 10 -10.05 -7.97 -11.24
CA GLY A 10 -10.02 -7.44 -9.88
C GLY A 10 -11.01 -6.30 -9.68
N ARG A 11 -11.14 -5.86 -8.43
CA ARG A 11 -11.91 -4.66 -8.05
C ARG A 11 -11.09 -3.88 -7.03
N ALA A 12 -10.69 -2.67 -7.39
CA ALA A 12 -9.88 -1.81 -6.55
C ALA A 12 -10.52 -0.42 -6.43
N VAL A 13 -10.27 0.26 -5.31
CA VAL A 13 -10.55 1.68 -5.11
C VAL A 13 -9.27 2.51 -4.96
N ASP A 14 -8.15 1.85 -4.67
CA ASP A 14 -6.81 2.46 -4.62
C ASP A 14 -5.74 1.40 -4.91
N ILE A 15 -4.61 1.80 -5.50
CA ILE A 15 -3.52 0.93 -5.95
C ILE A 15 -2.16 1.62 -5.81
N GLY A 16 -1.18 0.90 -5.26
CA GLY A 16 0.21 1.31 -5.14
C GLY A 16 1.11 0.42 -5.98
N VAL A 17 2.01 1.03 -6.76
CA VAL A 17 2.97 0.33 -7.63
C VAL A 17 4.39 0.86 -7.38
N ALA A 18 5.35 -0.06 -7.30
CA ALA A 18 6.76 0.24 -7.09
C ALA A 18 7.59 -0.06 -8.35
N ALA A 19 8.78 0.55 -8.43
CA ALA A 19 9.71 0.36 -9.53
C ALA A 19 10.25 -1.08 -9.63
N ASP A 20 10.20 -1.86 -8.54
CA ASP A 20 10.61 -3.27 -8.50
C ASP A 20 9.52 -4.25 -8.98
N GLY A 21 8.40 -3.73 -9.49
CA GLY A 21 7.24 -4.51 -9.91
C GLY A 21 6.29 -4.90 -8.78
N THR A 22 6.56 -4.50 -7.53
CA THR A 22 5.62 -4.71 -6.43
C THR A 22 4.34 -3.93 -6.68
N VAL A 23 3.19 -4.62 -6.67
CA VAL A 23 1.88 -4.01 -6.83
C VAL A 23 0.95 -4.48 -5.71
N TRP A 24 0.25 -3.53 -5.11
CA TRP A 24 -0.77 -3.77 -4.11
C TRP A 24 -2.01 -2.94 -4.41
N HIS A 25 -3.19 -3.47 -4.13
CA HIS A 25 -4.42 -2.69 -4.19
C HIS A 25 -5.29 -2.96 -2.97
N VAL A 26 -6.24 -2.05 -2.74
CA VAL A 26 -7.32 -2.21 -1.77
C VAL A 26 -8.67 -2.09 -2.47
N ASN A 27 -9.69 -2.80 -1.99
CA ASN A 27 -11.05 -2.73 -2.52
C ASN A 27 -11.98 -1.90 -1.63
N SER A 28 -13.21 -1.64 -2.09
CA SER A 28 -14.19 -0.81 -1.36
C SER A 28 -14.65 -1.40 -0.03
N ALA A 29 -14.46 -2.71 0.19
CA ALA A 29 -14.77 -3.39 1.44
C ALA A 29 -13.57 -3.45 2.39
N GLY A 30 -12.45 -2.80 2.04
CA GLY A 30 -11.21 -2.78 2.81
C GLY A 30 -10.28 -3.97 2.56
N GLY A 31 -10.65 -4.91 1.68
CA GLY A 31 -9.82 -6.06 1.35
C GLY A 31 -8.52 -5.65 0.67
N ILE A 32 -7.41 -6.29 1.06
CA ILE A 32 -6.05 -5.94 0.64
C ILE A 32 -5.48 -7.06 -0.21
N TYR A 33 -4.89 -6.72 -1.35
CA TYR A 33 -4.41 -7.69 -2.33
C TYR A 33 -3.02 -7.31 -2.83
N ARG A 34 -2.12 -8.30 -2.89
CA ARG A 34 -0.80 -8.19 -3.52
C ARG A 34 -0.82 -8.91 -4.87
N TYR A 35 -0.26 -8.28 -5.89
CA TYR A 35 -0.18 -8.87 -7.23
C TYR A 35 0.83 -10.03 -7.26
N THR A 36 0.45 -11.10 -7.94
CA THR A 36 1.28 -12.29 -8.19
C THR A 36 1.10 -12.85 -9.61
N GLY A 37 0.41 -12.10 -10.50
CA GLY A 37 0.07 -12.60 -11.85
C GLY A 37 1.26 -12.80 -12.78
N ASP A 38 2.41 -12.20 -12.47
CA ASP A 38 3.69 -12.46 -13.12
C ASP A 38 4.43 -13.69 -12.56
N GLN A 39 3.92 -14.29 -11.48
CA GLN A 39 4.58 -15.34 -10.68
C GLN A 39 3.80 -16.66 -10.61
N GLY A 40 2.60 -16.75 -11.20
CA GLY A 40 1.77 -17.95 -11.08
C GLY A 40 0.42 -17.89 -11.79
N SER A 41 -0.52 -18.74 -11.35
CA SER A 41 -1.84 -18.91 -11.96
C SER A 41 -2.93 -17.97 -11.43
N THR A 42 -2.65 -17.22 -10.35
CA THR A 42 -3.58 -16.27 -9.74
C THR A 42 -2.99 -14.86 -9.76
N ASP A 43 -3.78 -13.91 -10.25
CA ASP A 43 -3.35 -12.50 -10.36
C ASP A 43 -3.12 -11.84 -9.00
N TRP A 44 -3.89 -12.22 -7.98
CA TRP A 44 -3.91 -11.56 -6.68
C TRP A 44 -3.90 -12.55 -5.53
N VAL A 45 -3.13 -12.25 -4.49
CA VAL A 45 -3.18 -12.91 -3.19
C VAL A 45 -3.80 -11.95 -2.17
N SER A 46 -4.82 -12.42 -1.45
CA SER A 46 -5.44 -11.66 -0.36
C SER A 46 -4.50 -11.65 0.86
N VAL A 47 -4.31 -10.47 1.43
CA VAL A 47 -3.57 -10.26 2.68
C VAL A 47 -4.55 -9.80 3.75
N SER A 48 -4.47 -10.39 4.95
CA SER A 48 -5.40 -10.08 6.03
C SER A 48 -5.24 -8.63 6.51
N GLY A 49 -6.34 -8.04 7.00
CA GLY A 49 -6.39 -6.64 7.44
C GLY A 49 -7.57 -5.89 6.84
N GLY A 50 -7.56 -4.57 6.97
CA GLY A 50 -8.56 -3.67 6.40
C GLY A 50 -7.97 -2.30 6.13
N LEU A 51 -7.82 -1.93 4.86
CA LEU A 51 -7.22 -0.65 4.44
C LEU A 51 -8.10 0.06 3.39
N SER A 52 -8.12 1.39 3.41
CA SER A 52 -8.80 2.27 2.46
C SER A 52 -7.85 2.98 1.50
N ARG A 53 -6.56 3.07 1.84
CA ARG A 53 -5.47 3.58 1.00
C ARG A 53 -4.24 2.69 1.07
N ILE A 54 -3.46 2.64 -0.01
CA ILE A 54 -2.24 1.84 -0.06
C ILE A 54 -1.18 2.46 -1.00
N SER A 55 0.07 2.45 -0.56
CA SER A 55 1.22 2.85 -1.37
C SER A 55 2.34 1.82 -1.24
N ALA A 56 3.00 1.53 -2.36
CA ALA A 56 4.15 0.63 -2.43
C ALA A 56 5.35 1.37 -3.00
N GLY A 57 6.41 1.52 -2.20
CA GLY A 57 7.72 2.02 -2.66
C GLY A 57 8.65 0.90 -3.10
N SER A 58 8.51 -0.28 -2.50
CA SER A 58 9.23 -1.53 -2.83
C SER A 58 8.55 -2.71 -2.14
N ARG A 59 9.06 -3.93 -2.36
CA ARG A 59 8.61 -5.14 -1.63
C ARG A 59 8.66 -5.01 -0.10
N THR A 60 9.58 -4.20 0.43
CA THR A 60 9.81 -4.02 1.88
C THR A 60 9.33 -2.66 2.40
N ASN A 61 8.80 -1.80 1.53
CA ASN A 61 8.26 -0.49 1.87
C ASN A 61 6.83 -0.34 1.34
N VAL A 62 5.88 -0.97 2.04
CA VAL A 62 4.45 -0.88 1.73
C VAL A 62 3.72 -0.30 2.93
N TRP A 63 2.88 0.69 2.68
CA TRP A 63 2.15 1.43 3.70
C TRP A 63 0.69 1.53 3.32
N GLY A 64 -0.17 1.63 4.32
CA GLY A 64 -1.58 1.84 4.10
C GLY A 64 -2.24 2.55 5.27
N ILE A 65 -3.45 3.00 4.99
CA ILE A 65 -4.31 3.70 5.95
C ILE A 65 -5.64 2.96 5.98
N ASN A 66 -6.23 2.78 7.15
CA ASN A 66 -7.57 2.19 7.28
C ASN A 66 -8.68 3.24 7.27
N SER A 67 -9.94 2.80 7.28
CA SER A 67 -11.11 3.68 7.28
C SER A 67 -11.25 4.57 8.52
N SER A 68 -10.46 4.32 9.57
CA SER A 68 -10.42 5.07 10.82
C SER A 68 -9.19 5.98 10.88
N ASP A 69 -8.59 6.30 9.73
CA ASP A 69 -7.39 7.12 9.55
C ASP A 69 -6.13 6.56 10.22
N GLN A 70 -6.12 5.29 10.65
CA GLN A 70 -4.96 4.67 11.31
C GLN A 70 -3.92 4.23 10.27
N ILE A 71 -2.65 4.47 10.58
CA ILE A 71 -1.51 4.22 9.68
C ILE A 71 -0.90 2.85 9.97
N TYR A 72 -0.62 2.09 8.91
CA TYR A 72 0.01 0.78 8.99
C TYR A 72 1.18 0.66 8.03
N ARG A 73 2.23 -0.05 8.47
CA ARG A 73 3.35 -0.48 7.64
C ARG A 73 3.30 -2.00 7.48
N TYR A 74 3.55 -2.49 6.28
CA TYR A 74 3.66 -3.92 6.02
C TYR A 74 4.90 -4.52 6.70
N THR A 75 4.76 -5.67 7.34
CA THR A 75 5.82 -6.33 8.11
C THR A 75 6.75 -7.19 7.28
N GLY A 76 6.38 -7.51 6.03
CA GLY A 76 7.06 -8.53 5.23
C GLY A 76 6.51 -9.95 5.42
N HIS A 77 5.51 -10.15 6.28
CA HIS A 77 5.00 -11.47 6.64
C HIS A 77 3.46 -11.53 6.62
N ASP A 78 2.87 -12.23 5.65
CA ASP A 78 1.41 -12.30 5.47
C ASP A 78 0.64 -12.90 6.67
N ALA A 79 1.30 -13.70 7.51
CA ALA A 79 0.70 -14.25 8.73
C ALA A 79 0.48 -13.19 9.84
N ASN A 80 1.26 -12.11 9.83
CA ASN A 80 1.08 -10.95 10.71
C ASN A 80 1.46 -9.68 9.92
N PRO A 81 0.61 -9.25 8.97
CA PRO A 81 1.04 -8.42 7.86
C PRO A 81 1.26 -6.96 8.20
N TRP A 82 0.66 -6.42 9.27
CA TRP A 82 0.66 -4.99 9.52
C TRP A 82 1.15 -4.65 10.92
N THR A 83 2.02 -3.65 11.01
CA THR A 83 2.35 -2.98 12.27
C THR A 83 1.73 -1.59 12.28
N GLY A 84 1.07 -1.22 13.38
CA GLY A 84 0.45 0.09 13.54
C GLY A 84 1.52 1.15 13.83
N ILE A 85 1.43 2.27 13.12
CA ILE A 85 2.31 3.42 13.31
C ILE A 85 1.50 4.55 13.95
N PRO A 86 1.94 5.12 15.10
CA PRO A 86 1.21 6.18 15.77
C PRO A 86 0.97 7.39 14.87
N GLY A 87 -0.27 7.89 14.87
CA GLY A 87 -0.69 9.04 14.08
C GLY A 87 -2.06 8.83 13.43
N GLY A 88 -2.46 9.79 12.60
CA GLY A 88 -3.67 9.72 11.78
C GLY A 88 -3.43 10.35 10.41
N ALA A 89 -3.83 9.67 9.34
CA ALA A 89 -3.65 10.11 7.96
C ALA A 89 -4.86 9.73 7.10
N VAL A 90 -5.04 10.42 5.98
CA VAL A 90 -6.08 10.11 4.96
C VAL A 90 -5.49 9.71 3.61
N ASP A 91 -4.19 9.93 3.40
CA ASP A 91 -3.45 9.44 2.24
C ASP A 91 -1.96 9.27 2.56
N VAL A 92 -1.27 8.39 1.82
CA VAL A 92 0.13 8.01 2.05
C VAL A 92 0.88 7.83 0.73
N GLY A 93 2.11 8.34 0.68
CA GLY A 93 3.06 8.08 -0.41
C GLY A 93 4.33 7.43 0.13
N ALA A 94 4.73 6.31 -0.46
CA ALA A 94 5.95 5.58 -0.15
C ALA A 94 6.87 5.51 -1.38
N ALA A 95 8.10 5.98 -1.24
CA ALA A 95 9.09 6.02 -2.30
C ALA A 95 10.06 4.82 -2.25
N ALA A 96 10.75 4.57 -3.37
CA ALA A 96 11.68 3.46 -3.52
C ALA A 96 12.94 3.58 -2.64
N ASP A 97 13.31 4.80 -2.24
CA ASP A 97 14.44 5.09 -1.33
C ASP A 97 14.09 4.87 0.15
N GLY A 98 12.85 4.45 0.46
CA GLY A 98 12.36 4.28 1.81
C GLY A 98 11.65 5.50 2.39
N THR A 99 11.70 6.67 1.72
CA THR A 99 11.01 7.88 2.18
C THR A 99 9.49 7.67 2.19
N VAL A 100 8.82 8.15 3.24
CA VAL A 100 7.36 8.07 3.38
C VAL A 100 6.79 9.41 3.81
N TRP A 101 5.71 9.82 3.16
CA TRP A 101 4.94 11.01 3.50
C TRP A 101 3.47 10.64 3.68
N VAL A 102 2.78 11.38 4.55
CA VAL A 102 1.34 11.28 4.76
C VAL A 102 0.71 12.66 4.78
N VAL A 103 -0.58 12.70 4.43
CA VAL A 103 -1.45 13.86 4.70
C VAL A 103 -2.55 13.46 5.66
N ASN A 104 -2.89 14.32 6.62
CA ASN A 104 -3.99 14.06 7.56
C ASN A 104 -5.30 14.71 7.11
N SER A 105 -6.38 14.42 7.84
CA SER A 105 -7.73 14.93 7.53
C SER A 105 -7.87 16.45 7.65
N ALA A 106 -6.94 17.12 8.32
CA ALA A 106 -6.84 18.59 8.39
C ALA A 106 -5.96 19.20 7.28
N GLY A 107 -5.44 18.38 6.36
CA GLY A 107 -4.53 18.82 5.29
C GLY A 107 -3.09 19.04 5.73
N GLY A 108 -2.73 18.65 6.96
CA GLY A 108 -1.35 18.68 7.44
C GLY A 108 -0.49 17.65 6.69
N ILE A 109 0.73 18.03 6.34
CA ILE A 109 1.68 17.22 5.57
C ILE A 109 2.81 16.79 6.50
N TYR A 110 3.09 15.49 6.57
CA TYR A 110 4.08 14.92 7.49
C TYR A 110 5.01 13.95 6.76
N ARG A 111 6.29 13.98 7.11
CA ARG A 111 7.29 13.00 6.69
C ARG A 111 7.55 12.02 7.83
N TYR A 112 7.56 10.73 7.54
CA TYR A 112 8.03 9.73 8.50
C TYR A 112 9.54 9.93 8.76
N THR A 113 9.99 9.67 9.98
CA THR A 113 11.40 9.82 10.36
C THR A 113 12.01 8.52 10.89
N GLY A 114 11.21 7.46 11.09
CA GLY A 114 11.73 6.17 11.54
C GLY A 114 12.47 5.38 10.46
N ASP A 115 12.50 5.89 9.23
CA ASP A 115 13.30 5.44 8.09
C ASP A 115 14.71 6.05 8.10
N GLN A 116 14.98 7.05 8.94
CA GLN A 116 16.28 7.73 9.02
C GLN A 116 17.21 7.05 10.03
N PRO A 117 18.54 7.15 9.85
CA PRO A 117 19.49 6.76 10.89
C PRO A 117 19.22 7.55 12.18
N SER A 118 19.30 6.87 13.33
CA SER A 118 19.23 7.48 14.65
C SER A 118 20.42 8.39 14.95
#